data_AF-A0A660QHR7-F1
#
_entry.id   AF-A0A660QHR7-F1
#
_cell.length_a   1.000
_cell.length_b   1.000
_cell.length_c   1.000
_cell.angle_alpha   90.00
_cell.angle_beta   90.00
_cell.angle_gamma   90.00
#
_symmetry.space_group_name_H-M   'P 1'
#
loop_
_entity.id
_entity.type
_entity.pdbx_description
1 polymer ?
#
loop_
_entity_poly.entity_id
_entity_poly.type
_entity_poly.pdbx_seq_one_letter_code
_entity_poly.pdbx_strand_id
1 'polypeptide(L)'
;MAKKKKGKIKKRKLTLAEKLEKKRRKEMYETIFINGKQKRVRRSPPEIDYSQIDDPIFLTQNEMWEELHAWEQRRDGLLDQGCDQEGNGIPS
;
A
#
# COMPACT_ATOMS: atom_id res chain seq x y z
N MET A 1 4.28 0.88 61.71
CA MET A 1 4.22 0.04 60.48
C MET A 1 4.99 0.74 59.35
N ALA A 2 6.26 0.39 59.13
CA ALA A 2 7.06 1.03 58.08
C ALA A 2 6.63 0.54 56.68
N LYS A 3 6.17 1.47 55.82
CA LYS A 3 5.85 1.16 54.41
C LYS A 3 7.14 0.89 53.64
N LYS A 4 7.31 -0.33 53.13
CA LYS A 4 8.46 -0.75 52.32
C LYS A 4 8.48 0.06 51.01
N LYS A 5 9.51 0.89 50.81
CA LYS A 5 9.69 1.64 49.56
C LYS A 5 9.95 0.65 48.41
N LYS A 6 9.09 0.65 47.38
CA LYS A 6 9.34 -0.09 46.13
C LYS A 6 10.60 0.48 45.45
N GLY A 7 11.64 -0.32 45.33
CA GLY A 7 12.86 0.05 44.59
C GLY A 7 12.61 0.20 43.08
N LYS A 8 13.45 0.98 42.40
CA LYS A 8 13.41 1.15 40.94
C LYS A 8 13.78 -0.17 40.25
N ILE A 9 12.82 -0.76 39.54
CA ILE A 9 13.04 -1.93 38.68
C ILE A 9 13.91 -1.49 37.48
N LYS A 10 15.11 -2.05 37.36
CA LYS A 10 15.99 -1.80 36.19
C LYS A 10 15.41 -2.51 34.98
N LYS A 11 15.18 -1.77 33.89
CA LYS A 11 14.70 -2.35 32.62
C LYS A 11 15.85 -3.14 31.98
N ARG A 12 15.64 -4.44 31.75
CA ARG A 12 16.59 -5.28 30.98
C ARG A 12 16.51 -4.95 29.48
N LYS A 13 17.58 -5.26 28.74
CA LYS A 13 17.57 -5.19 27.28
C LYS A 13 16.64 -6.28 26.72
N LEU A 14 16.01 -5.98 25.59
CA LEU A 14 15.17 -6.93 24.85
C LEU A 14 16.04 -7.97 24.13
N THR A 15 15.64 -9.24 24.20
CA THR A 15 16.23 -10.33 23.41
C THR A 15 15.86 -10.19 21.93
N LEU A 16 16.52 -10.96 21.05
CA LEU A 16 16.22 -10.94 19.61
C LEU A 16 14.76 -11.34 19.33
N ALA A 17 14.27 -12.40 19.99
CA ALA A 17 12.88 -12.84 19.86
C ALA A 17 11.88 -11.75 20.31
N GLU A 18 12.16 -11.05 21.42
CA GLU A 18 11.31 -9.97 21.90
C GLU A 18 11.31 -8.75 20.95
N LYS A 19 12.43 -8.48 20.27
CA LYS A 19 12.51 -7.45 19.23
C LYS A 19 11.68 -7.80 18.00
N LEU A 20 11.73 -9.05 17.55
CA LEU A 20 10.92 -9.53 16.43
C LEU A 20 9.43 -9.44 16.74
N GLU A 21 9.01 -9.90 17.92
CA GLU A 21 7.61 -9.80 18.32
C GLU A 21 7.15 -8.34 18.51
N LYS A 22 8.06 -7.45 18.91
CA LYS A 22 7.78 -6.01 18.92
C LYS A 22 7.58 -5.46 17.51
N LYS A 23 8.35 -5.94 16.52
CA LYS A 23 8.21 -5.55 15.12
C LYS A 23 6.88 -6.04 14.54
N ARG A 24 6.56 -7.33 14.71
CA ARG A 24 5.28 -7.93 14.31
C ARG A 24 4.08 -7.18 14.88
N ARG A 25 4.13 -6.80 16.17
CA ARG A 25 3.07 -6.01 16.80
C ARG A 25 2.93 -4.58 16.26
N LYS A 26 3.99 -3.99 15.72
CA LYS A 26 3.93 -2.67 15.06
C LYS A 26 3.35 -2.76 13.64
N GLU A 27 3.63 -3.86 12.94
CA GLU A 27 3.09 -4.12 11.60
C GLU A 27 1.58 -4.39 11.67
N MET A 28 1.13 -5.12 12.68
CA MET A 28 -0.28 -5.49 12.85
C MET A 28 -1.16 -4.38 13.45
N TYR A 29 -0.58 -3.46 14.23
CA TYR A 29 -1.35 -2.49 15.02
C TYR A 29 -0.74 -1.09 14.94
N GLU A 30 -1.60 -0.12 14.68
CA GLU A 30 -1.28 1.29 14.68
C GLU A 30 -1.94 2.01 15.86
N THR A 31 -1.36 3.13 16.27
CA THR A 31 -1.91 3.96 17.34
C THR A 31 -2.48 5.22 16.73
N ILE A 32 -3.79 5.41 16.90
CA ILE A 32 -4.51 6.59 16.43
C ILE A 32 -5.11 7.36 17.60
N PHE A 33 -5.37 8.64 17.40
CA PHE A 33 -6.06 9.48 18.38
C PHE A 33 -7.49 9.71 17.90
N ILE A 34 -8.46 9.19 18.65
CA ILE A 34 -9.89 9.42 18.39
C ILE A 34 -10.42 10.24 19.58
N ASN A 35 -10.94 11.43 19.30
CA ASN A 35 -11.51 12.34 20.30
C ASN A 35 -10.54 12.64 21.46
N GLY A 36 -9.27 12.90 21.13
CA GLY A 36 -8.22 13.18 22.12
C GLY A 36 -7.75 11.96 22.94
N LYS A 37 -8.29 10.76 22.68
CA LYS A 37 -7.90 9.52 23.35
C LYS A 37 -7.04 8.67 22.43
N GLN A 38 -5.90 8.22 22.95
CA GLN A 38 -5.01 7.30 22.27
C GLN A 38 -5.61 5.89 22.24
N LYS A 39 -5.84 5.32 21.05
CA LYS A 39 -6.34 3.96 20.85
C LYS A 39 -5.41 3.15 19.93
N ARG A 40 -5.27 1.85 20.22
CA ARG A 40 -4.57 0.90 19.35
C ARG A 40 -5.59 0.19 18.47
N VAL A 41 -5.43 0.30 17.16
CA VAL A 41 -6.32 -0.29 16.16
C VAL A 41 -5.51 -1.22 15.27
N ARG A 42 -6.14 -2.30 14.77
CA ARG A 42 -5.51 -3.15 13.76
C ARG A 42 -5.26 -2.30 12.52
N ARG A 43 -4.08 -2.43 11.90
CA ARG A 43 -3.82 -1.74 10.64
C ARG A 43 -4.86 -2.21 9.63
N SER A 44 -5.52 -1.25 8.96
CA SER A 44 -6.33 -1.56 7.78
C SER A 44 -5.45 -2.30 6.75
N PRO A 45 -6.05 -3.10 5.85
CA PRO A 45 -5.31 -3.72 4.75
C PRO A 45 -4.45 -2.67 4.03
N PRO A 46 -3.28 -3.05 3.49
CA PRO A 46 -2.48 -2.13 2.68
C PRO A 46 -3.37 -1.47 1.64
N GLU A 47 -3.09 -0.20 1.35
CA GLU A 47 -3.72 0.60 0.29
C GLU A 47 -4.10 -0.34 -0.85
N ILE A 48 -5.41 -0.46 -1.12
CA ILE A 48 -5.85 -1.21 -2.30
C ILE A 48 -5.16 -0.50 -3.45
N ASP A 49 -4.30 -1.22 -4.16
CA ASP A 49 -3.55 -0.64 -5.28
C ASP A 49 -4.54 -0.37 -6.40
N TYR A 50 -5.12 0.83 -6.37
CA TYR A 50 -6.10 1.28 -7.34
C TYR A 50 -5.48 1.44 -8.74
N SER A 51 -4.15 1.32 -8.86
CA SER A 51 -3.46 1.22 -10.15
C SER A 51 -3.88 -0.01 -10.95
N GLN A 52 -4.42 -1.05 -10.30
CA GLN A 52 -4.92 -2.27 -10.95
C GLN A 52 -6.41 -2.22 -11.31
N ILE A 53 -7.15 -1.15 -10.94
CA ILE A 53 -8.55 -1.01 -11.34
C ILE A 53 -8.67 -0.91 -12.86
N ASP A 54 -7.71 -0.24 -13.50
CA ASP A 54 -7.65 -0.10 -14.96
C ASP A 54 -6.87 -1.26 -15.64
N ASP A 55 -6.69 -2.42 -14.98
CA ASP A 55 -6.08 -3.61 -15.59
C ASP A 55 -7.16 -4.44 -16.33
N PRO A 56 -7.01 -4.75 -17.63
CA PRO A 56 -7.97 -5.57 -18.36
C PRO A 56 -8.21 -6.95 -17.72
N ILE A 57 -7.23 -7.51 -17.01
CA ILE A 57 -7.38 -8.78 -16.27
C ILE A 57 -8.39 -8.63 -15.14
N PHE A 58 -8.33 -7.52 -14.40
CA PHE A 58 -9.25 -7.22 -13.30
C PHE A 58 -10.67 -6.96 -13.80
N LEU A 59 -10.80 -6.16 -14.87
CA LEU A 59 -12.09 -5.84 -15.48
C LEU A 59 -12.80 -7.10 -16.00
N THR A 60 -12.04 -8.04 -16.59
CA THR A 60 -12.58 -9.33 -17.05
C THR A 60 -13.05 -10.21 -15.89
N GLN A 61 -12.29 -10.27 -14.79
CA GLN A 61 -12.64 -11.11 -13.63
C GLN A 61 -13.88 -10.62 -12.88
N ASN A 62 -14.16 -9.32 -12.93
CA ASN A 62 -15.32 -8.70 -12.27
C ASN A 62 -16.50 -8.43 -13.22
N GLU A 63 -16.46 -8.98 -14.45
CA GLU A 63 -17.49 -8.82 -15.49
C GLU A 63 -17.78 -7.35 -15.86
N MET A 64 -16.77 -6.48 -15.79
CA MET A 64 -16.86 -5.04 -16.07
C MET A 64 -16.59 -4.71 -17.54
N TRP A 65 -17.46 -5.20 -18.43
CA TRP A 65 -17.27 -5.15 -19.88
C TRP A 65 -17.26 -3.73 -20.47
N GLU A 66 -18.05 -2.81 -19.93
CA GLU A 66 -18.11 -1.42 -20.41
C GLU A 66 -16.76 -0.70 -20.22
N GLU A 67 -16.14 -0.90 -19.06
CA GLU A 67 -14.82 -0.34 -18.74
C GLU A 67 -13.71 -1.03 -19.54
N LEU A 68 -13.83 -2.34 -19.78
CA LEU A 68 -12.89 -3.08 -20.64
C LEU A 68 -12.90 -2.51 -22.07
N HIS A 69 -14.08 -2.29 -22.64
CA HIS A 69 -14.20 -1.70 -23.97
C HIS A 69 -13.69 -0.26 -24.04
N ALA A 70 -13.92 0.55 -23.00
CA ALA A 70 -13.38 1.90 -22.91
C ALA A 70 -11.84 1.89 -22.80
N TRP A 71 -11.28 0.92 -22.08
CA TRP A 71 -9.84 0.71 -21.96
C TRP A 71 -9.21 0.28 -23.29
N GLU A 72 -9.83 -0.66 -24.01
CA GLU A 72 -9.41 -1.09 -25.35
C GLU A 72 -9.39 0.07 -26.35
N GLN A 73 -10.46 0.87 -26.39
CA GLN A 73 -10.53 2.05 -27.27
C GLN A 73 -9.45 3.08 -26.94
N ARG A 74 -9.16 3.31 -25.65
CA ARG A 74 -8.08 4.22 -25.23
C ARG A 74 -6.70 3.69 -25.65
N ARG A 75 -6.47 2.38 -25.55
CA ARG A 75 -5.24 1.72 -26.00
C ARG A 75 -5.08 1.81 -27.52
N ASP A 76 -6.13 1.51 -28.26
CA ASP A 76 -6.09 1.45 -29.72
C ASP A 76 -5.97 2.85 -30.33
N GLY A 77 -6.58 3.88 -29.73
CA GLY A 77 -6.38 5.28 -30.11
C GLY A 77 -4.97 5.82 -29.84
N LEU A 78 -4.19 5.18 -28.96
CA LEU A 78 -2.78 5.53 -28.73
C LEU A 78 -1.84 4.95 -29.80
N LEU A 79 -2.23 3.84 -30.45
CA LEU A 79 -1.48 3.20 -31.52
C LEU A 79 -1.61 3.94 -32.87
N ASP A 80 -2.60 4.82 -33.00
CA ASP A 80 -2.85 5.63 -34.21
C ASP A 80 -1.90 6.83 -34.35
N GLN A 81 -1.25 7.29 -33.27
CA GLN A 81 -0.37 8.47 -33.29
C GLN A 81 1.09 8.19 -33.74
N GLY A 82 1.41 6.96 -34.13
CA GLY A 82 2.80 6.52 -34.41
C GLY A 82 3.20 6.44 -35.88
N CYS A 83 2.28 6.61 -36.83
CA CYS A 83 2.56 6.32 -38.25
C CYS A 83 2.86 7.55 -39.13
N ASP A 84 2.86 8.77 -38.59
CA ASP A 84 2.94 10.00 -39.41
C ASP A 84 4.33 10.68 -39.48
N GLN A 85 5.42 10.00 -39.12
CA GLN A 85 6.78 10.52 -39.36
C GLN A 85 7.46 9.80 -40.54
N GLU A 86 6.90 9.95 -41.74
CA GLU A 86 7.64 9.72 -42.98
C GLU A 86 8.41 10.99 -43.38
N GLY A 87 9.71 10.82 -43.65
CA GLY A 87 10.43 11.67 -44.61
C GLY A 87 11.31 12.77 -44.02
N ASN A 88 12.53 12.43 -43.61
CA ASN A 88 13.69 13.26 -43.93
C ASN A 88 14.89 12.36 -44.23
N GLY A 89 15.36 12.46 -45.47
CA GLY A 89 16.35 11.57 -46.07
C GLY A 89 17.72 11.62 -45.39
N ILE A 90 18.43 10.51 -45.51
CA ILE A 90 19.84 10.37 -45.16
C ILE A 90 20.66 11.14 -46.23
N PRO A 91 21.35 12.25 -45.90
CA PRO A 91 22.32 12.82 -46.83
C PRO A 91 23.59 11.95 -46.86
N SER A 92 24.11 11.69 -48.07
CA SER A 92 25.41 11.02 -48.31
C SER A 92 26.58 11.95 -48.08
#